data_AF-A0A9D7T4C7-F1
#
_entry.id   AF-A0A9D7T4C7-F1
#
_cell.length_a   1.000
_cell.length_b   1.000
_cell.length_c   1.000
_cell.angle_alpha   90.00
_cell.angle_beta   90.00
_cell.angle_gamma   90.00
#
_symmetry.space_group_name_H-M   'P 1'
#
loop_
_entity.id
_entity.type
_entity.pdbx_description
1 polymer ?
#
loop_
_entity_poly.entity_id
_entity_poly.type
_entity_poly.pdbx_seq_one_letter_code
_entity_poly.pdbx_strand_id
1 'polypeptide(L)' 'MVVGTPYLDTGVKVDAAAEKTRLTKELEQITKHIAGTEARLGNVAFTSKAPPAVLEGARKQLADQQAKKAELERLLKAL' A
#
# COMPACT_ATOMS: atom_id res chain seq x y z
N MET A 1 24.29 16.03 11.25
CA MET A 1 23.14 16.08 10.33
C MET A 1 22.05 15.20 10.94
N VAL A 2 21.16 15.78 11.75
CA VAL A 2 20.11 15.02 12.45
C VAL A 2 18.94 14.89 11.49
N VAL A 3 18.70 13.68 10.98
CA VAL A 3 17.45 13.35 10.29
C VAL A 3 16.44 12.98 11.37
N GLY A 4 15.80 14.00 11.94
CA GLY A 4 14.61 13.82 12.75
C GLY A 4 13.41 13.77 11.81
N THR A 5 12.86 12.59 11.58
CA THR A 5 11.47 12.49 11.11
C THR A 5 10.59 12.95 12.27
N PRO A 6 9.89 14.10 12.19
CA PRO A 6 8.96 14.47 13.24
C PRO A 6 7.70 13.64 13.00
N TYR A 7 7.69 12.43 13.55
CA TYR A 7 6.45 11.70 13.77
C TYR A 7 6.20 11.78 15.27
N LEU A 8 5.03 12.31 15.64
CA LEU A 8 4.53 12.54 17.00
C LEU A 8 4.94 13.88 17.62
N ASP A 9 4.10 14.90 17.44
CA ASP A 9 3.58 15.70 18.55
C ASP A 9 2.43 16.62 18.08
N THR A 10 1.17 16.32 18.42
CA THR A 10 0.24 17.24 19.11
C THR A 10 -1.19 16.67 19.21
N GLY A 11 -1.65 16.52 20.46
CA GLY A 11 -2.96 16.97 20.91
C GLY A 11 -4.23 16.44 20.23
N VAL A 12 -4.84 15.44 20.87
CA VAL A 12 -6.30 15.31 21.12
C VAL A 12 -7.19 16.34 20.41
N LYS A 13 -7.38 16.14 19.11
CA LYS A 13 -8.51 16.47 18.24
C LYS A 13 -8.12 15.89 16.88
N VAL A 14 -8.49 14.63 16.65
CA VAL A 14 -8.27 13.97 15.36
C VAL A 14 -9.05 14.78 14.32
N ASP A 15 -8.35 15.66 13.62
CA ASP A 15 -8.93 16.40 12.51
C ASP A 15 -9.22 15.36 11.43
N ALA A 16 -10.49 15.01 11.24
CA ALA A 16 -10.90 13.99 10.27
C ALA A 16 -10.34 14.30 8.88
N ALA A 17 -10.13 15.58 8.56
CA ALA A 17 -9.45 16.04 7.35
C ALA A 17 -7.96 15.63 7.28
N ALA A 18 -7.23 15.73 8.38
CA ALA A 18 -5.81 15.34 8.46
C ALA A 18 -5.66 13.82 8.38
N GLU A 19 -6.51 13.07 9.09
CA GLU A 19 -6.48 11.60 9.05
C GLU A 19 -6.91 11.07 7.68
N LYS A 20 -7.95 11.65 7.07
CA LYS A 20 -8.34 11.35 5.69
C LYS A 20 -7.19 11.60 4.72
N THR A 21 -6.47 12.73 4.87
CA THR A 21 -5.31 13.04 4.02
C THR A 21 -4.19 12.00 4.20
N ARG A 22 -3.92 11.57 5.43
CA ARG A 22 -2.90 10.55 5.73
C ARG A 22 -3.27 9.21 5.10
N LEU A 23 -4.50 8.76 5.30
CA LEU A 23 -5.01 7.49 4.75
C LEU A 23 -5.07 7.51 3.22
N THR A 24 -5.50 8.63 2.61
CA THR A 24 -5.47 8.78 1.14
C THR A 24 -4.05 8.67 0.60
N LYS A 25 -3.06 9.31 1.23
CA LYS A 25 -1.66 9.18 0.82
C LYS A 25 -1.14 7.74 0.95
N GLU A 26 -1.48 7.04 2.02
CA GLU A 26 -1.08 5.64 2.20
C GLU A 26 -1.77 4.74 1.16
N LEU A 27 -3.04 4.99 0.86
CA LEU A 27 -3.78 4.31 -0.20
C LEU A 27 -3.16 4.53 -1.59
N GLU A 28 -2.77 5.75 -1.93
CA GLU A 28 -2.10 6.04 -3.19
C GLU A 28 -0.76 5.30 -3.30
N GLN A 29 0.02 5.26 -2.23
CA GLN A 29 1.30 4.54 -2.22
C GLN A 29 1.10 3.04 -2.41
N ILE A 30 0.17 2.42 -1.68
CA ILE A 30 -0.14 0.99 -1.84
C ILE A 30 -0.72 0.70 -3.22
N THR A 31 -1.60 1.54 -3.74
CA THR A 31 -2.17 1.39 -5.08
C THR A 31 -1.09 1.39 -6.16
N LYS A 32 -0.07 2.26 -6.04
CA LYS A 32 1.09 2.26 -6.94
C LYS A 32 1.91 0.97 -6.84
N HIS A 33 2.10 0.43 -5.64
CA HIS A 33 2.80 -0.84 -5.44
C HIS A 33 2.03 -2.03 -6.03
N ILE A 34 0.72 -2.06 -5.84
CA ILE A 34 -0.19 -3.05 -6.42
C ILE A 34 -0.08 -3.00 -7.94
N ALA A 35 -0.26 -1.83 -8.55
CA ALA A 35 -0.17 -1.66 -10.00
C ALA A 35 1.19 -2.11 -10.57
N GLY A 36 2.29 -1.82 -9.87
CA GLY A 36 3.61 -2.30 -10.26
C GLY A 36 3.76 -3.82 -10.17
N THR A 37 3.17 -4.45 -9.16
CA THR A 37 3.18 -5.91 -8.96
C THR A 37 2.27 -6.61 -9.98
N GLU A 38 1.08 -6.07 -10.25
CA GLU A 38 0.16 -6.54 -11.29
C GLU A 38 0.78 -6.43 -12.67
N ALA A 39 1.44 -5.31 -12.98
CA ALA A 39 2.14 -5.15 -14.26
C ALA A 39 3.25 -6.20 -14.46
N ARG A 40 3.99 -6.55 -13.39
CA ARG A 40 4.98 -7.64 -13.42
C ARG A 40 4.33 -9.00 -13.62
N LEU A 41 3.25 -9.29 -12.89
CA LEU A 41 2.51 -10.55 -12.99
C LEU A 41 1.72 -10.70 -14.30
N GLY A 42 1.32 -9.61 -14.94
CA GLY A 42 0.68 -9.62 -16.25
C GLY A 42 1.68 -9.66 -17.41
N ASN A 43 2.97 -9.44 -17.15
CA ASN A 43 3.99 -9.52 -18.17
C ASN A 43 4.33 -10.98 -18.49
N VAL A 44 3.96 -11.43 -19.69
CA VAL A 44 4.18 -12.80 -20.16
C VAL A 44 5.67 -13.19 -20.12
N ALA A 45 6.60 -12.25 -20.35
CA ALA A 45 8.03 -12.52 -20.26
C ALA A 45 8.47 -12.84 -18.82
N PHE A 46 7.80 -12.26 -17.83
CA PHE A 46 8.03 -12.57 -16.42
C PHE A 46 7.36 -13.89 -16.04
N THR A 47 6.08 -14.09 -16.37
CA THR A 47 5.36 -15.33 -16.01
C THR A 47 5.90 -16.58 -16.68
N SER A 48 6.45 -16.46 -17.89
CA SER A 48 6.99 -17.61 -18.63
C SER A 48 8.44 -17.95 -18.26
N LYS A 49 9.17 -17.01 -17.64
CA LYS A 49 10.59 -17.21 -17.25
C LYS A 49 10.81 -17.26 -15.75
N ALA A 50 9.91 -16.72 -14.95
CA ALA A 50 10.05 -16.71 -13.50
C ALA A 50 9.71 -18.09 -12.90
N PRO A 51 10.46 -18.55 -11.89
CA PRO A 51 10.13 -19.77 -11.17
C PRO A 51 8.73 -19.71 -10.53
N PRO A 52 8.04 -20.85 -10.39
CA PRO A 52 6.71 -20.91 -9.74
C PRO A 52 6.69 -20.27 -8.36
N ALA A 53 7.73 -20.50 -7.54
CA ALA A 53 7.86 -19.90 -6.21
C ALA A 53 7.90 -18.36 -6.23
N VAL A 54 8.51 -17.77 -7.26
CA VAL A 54 8.56 -16.30 -7.42
C VAL A 54 7.20 -15.77 -7.84
N LEU A 55 6.49 -16.47 -8.73
CA LEU A 55 5.15 -16.10 -9.16
C LEU A 55 4.14 -16.21 -8.02
N GLU A 56 4.20 -17.28 -7.23
CA GLU A 56 3.39 -17.43 -6.03
C GLU A 56 3.72 -16.37 -4.98
N GLY A 57 5.01 -16.09 -4.74
CA GLY A 57 5.44 -15.02 -3.84
C GLY A 57 4.91 -13.65 -4.26
N ALA A 58 5.00 -13.32 -5.55
CA ALA A 58 4.48 -12.07 -6.09
C ALA A 58 2.94 -12.00 -6.04
N ARG A 59 2.24 -13.11 -6.31
CA ARG A 59 0.77 -13.19 -6.16
C ARG A 59 0.34 -13.04 -4.70
N LYS A 60 1.06 -13.66 -3.77
CA LYS A 60 0.82 -13.52 -2.33
C LYS A 60 1.06 -12.08 -1.88
N GLN A 61 2.17 -11.48 -2.29
CA GLN A 61 2.48 -10.08 -2.01
C GLN A 61 1.39 -9.14 -2.57
N LEU A 62 0.88 -9.42 -3.77
CA LEU A 62 -0.24 -8.69 -4.35
C LEU A 62 -1.49 -8.81 -3.48
N ALA A 63 -1.85 -10.02 -3.05
CA ALA A 63 -3.00 -10.26 -2.18
C ALA A 63 -2.86 -9.56 -0.82
N ASP A 64 -1.69 -9.61 -0.19
CA ASP A 64 -1.41 -8.91 1.08
C ASP A 64 -1.55 -7.39 0.91
N GLN A 65 -1.04 -6.83 -0.19
CA GLN A 65 -1.17 -5.40 -0.49
C GLN A 65 -2.63 -5.01 -0.76
N GLN A 66 -3.39 -5.82 -1.50
CA GLN A 66 -4.81 -5.61 -1.76
C GLN A 66 -5.63 -5.67 -0.45
N ALA A 67 -5.33 -6.61 0.44
CA ALA A 67 -5.97 -6.70 1.75
C ALA A 67 -5.69 -5.44 2.59
N LYS A 68 -4.43 -4.98 2.60
CA LYS A 68 -4.07 -3.73 3.30
C LYS A 68 -4.75 -2.51 2.69
N LYS A 69 -4.86 -2.42 1.36
CA LYS A 69 -5.62 -1.37 0.66
C LYS A 69 -7.08 -1.36 1.12
N ALA A 70 -7.73 -2.52 1.12
CA ALA A 70 -9.13 -2.63 1.52
C ALA A 70 -9.35 -2.17 2.97
N GLU A 71 -8.44 -2.52 3.88
CA GLU A 71 -8.51 -2.06 5.28
C GLU A 71 -8.35 -0.53 5.38
N LEU A 72 -7.40 0.06 4.66
CA LEU A 72 -7.23 1.52 4.64
C LEU A 72 -8.45 2.24 4.03
N GLU A 73 -9.05 1.68 2.97
CA GLU A 73 -10.31 2.22 2.39
C GLU A 73 -11.46 2.13 3.38
N ARG A 74 -11.54 1.04 4.14
CA ARG A 74 -12.54 0.87 5.20
C ARG A 74 -12.37 1.91 6.30
N LEU A 75 -11.14 2.11 6.78
CA LEU A 75 -10.81 3.13 7.79
C LEU A 75 -11.15 4.53 7.27
N LEU A 76 -10.77 4.84 6.03
CA LEU A 76 -11.08 6.12 5.39
C LEU A 76 -12.59 6.37 5.28
N LYS A 77 -13.38 5.34 5.02
CA LYS A 77 -14.86 5.42 4.94
C LYS A 77 -15.53 5.51 6.32
N ALA A 78 -14.84 5.08 7.37
CA ALA A 78 -15.33 5.14 8.75
C ALA A 78 -15.04 6.48 9.44
N LEU A 79 -14.21 7.34 8.82
CA LEU A 79 -13.96 8.74 9.19
C LEU A 79 -15.05 9.67 8.63
#